data_AF-A0A523WIG2-F1
#
_entry.id   AF-A0A523WIG2-F1
#
_cell.length_a   1.000
_cell.length_b   1.000
_cell.length_c   1.000
_cell.angle_alpha   90.00
_cell.angle_beta   90.00
_cell.angle_gamma   90.00
#
_symmetry.space_group_name_H-M   'P 1'
#
loop_
_entity.id
_entity.type
_entity.pdbx_description
1 polymer ?
#
loop_
_entity_poly.entity_id
_entity_poly.type
_entity_poly.pdbx_seq_one_letter_code
_entity_poly.pdbx_strand_id
1 'polypeptide(L)'
;YEILEGPFEKLALASAGLGFVNLLPDEDGITRSSPLFIRLGNVSHPSLATRIAIDLLGVRDPIRFLEDNVFLGESLKVPVDSHGRMRINYLGGARTFRYVSYYDVLEGRLPKGFFRDKVAFVGSSAPGLADLKVVPFAGDYPGVEIHASSLYNLLTAEFISSLPGHSGWILTLVLSLLAGALFLRLRPVRSLVILLFFSLVFILSSQYLFLKINLWIELVRPNLSLGLTFLIVIVHRYLTEEREKKKYRGILSYYVAPQVVSEILTDLSKLKLGGTKRELTVLFSDIVGFTTLSERVDPVRLVNFLNDYTTRMTAVIFEHEGTLDKYIGDEIVAIFGAPQMKEGIDYAEKACLTALKMQEVSKKISKENRSKGFPELKTGIGVNTGMMVAGNMGSAVRFAYTVIGDAVNLGSRLEGLNRIYGSFIIISEFTRRQTSQDFFTRELDLVRVKGKMKPVRIYELMGYGVPSPQERELISKFSEGIYLYRGREWGPAHSAFEMILQRFPDDGPTKAFVERCKFFQQHPPSPAWDGVWVMQTK
;
A
#
# COMPACT_ATOMS: atom_id res chain seq x y z
N TYR A 1 -55.54 -3.76 -17.14
CA TYR A 1 -56.67 -4.67 -16.93
C TYR A 1 -57.20 -5.09 -18.29
N GLU A 2 -57.52 -6.37 -18.46
CA GLU A 2 -58.01 -6.91 -19.74
C GLU A 2 -59.55 -7.03 -19.77
N ILE A 3 -60.19 -7.13 -18.60
CA ILE A 3 -61.64 -7.25 -18.44
C ILE A 3 -62.07 -6.39 -17.23
N LEU A 4 -63.19 -5.68 -17.34
CA LEU A 4 -63.89 -5.03 -16.23
C LEU A 4 -65.24 -5.72 -16.04
N GLU A 5 -65.47 -6.28 -14.84
CA GLU A 5 -66.77 -6.83 -14.47
C GLU A 5 -67.63 -5.73 -13.84
N GLY A 6 -68.82 -5.52 -14.41
CA GLY A 6 -69.79 -4.54 -13.92
C GLY A 6 -70.60 -5.05 -12.73
N PRO A 7 -71.22 -4.15 -11.94
CA PRO A 7 -72.13 -4.56 -10.89
C PRO A 7 -73.40 -5.20 -11.48
N PHE A 8 -74.20 -5.86 -10.65
CA PHE A 8 -75.51 -6.39 -11.06
C PHE A 8 -76.35 -5.33 -11.78
N GLU A 9 -76.98 -5.72 -12.89
CA GLU A 9 -77.71 -4.82 -13.80
C GLU A 9 -78.70 -3.88 -13.09
N LYS A 10 -79.42 -4.40 -12.08
CA LYS A 10 -80.35 -3.60 -11.27
C LYS A 10 -79.66 -2.47 -10.49
N LEU A 11 -78.45 -2.72 -9.98
CA LEU A 11 -77.66 -1.71 -9.30
C LEU A 11 -77.02 -0.75 -10.30
N ALA A 12 -76.58 -1.25 -11.45
CA ALA A 12 -76.02 -0.41 -12.51
C ALA A 12 -77.04 0.63 -13.01
N LEU A 13 -78.26 0.19 -13.33
CA LEU A 13 -79.35 1.05 -13.81
C LEU A 13 -79.86 2.03 -12.75
N ALA A 14 -79.80 1.66 -11.47
CA ALA A 14 -80.19 2.53 -10.36
C ALA A 14 -79.07 3.48 -9.88
N SER A 15 -77.85 3.34 -10.42
CA SER A 15 -76.69 4.14 -9.98
C SER A 15 -76.67 5.50 -10.67
N ALA A 16 -76.22 6.53 -9.94
CA ALA A 16 -75.89 7.84 -10.52
C ALA A 16 -74.55 7.83 -11.28
N GLY A 17 -73.71 6.82 -11.06
CA GLY A 17 -72.41 6.66 -11.68
C GLY A 17 -71.73 5.37 -11.24
N LEU A 18 -70.76 4.92 -12.04
CA LEU A 18 -69.98 3.71 -11.79
C LEU A 18 -68.50 4.07 -11.57
N GLY A 19 -67.86 3.41 -10.61
CA GLY A 19 -66.43 3.50 -10.37
C GLY A 19 -65.86 2.15 -9.94
N PHE A 20 -64.62 1.87 -10.33
CA PHE A 20 -63.99 0.58 -10.02
C PHE A 20 -63.49 0.54 -8.57
N VAL A 21 -63.41 -0.66 -8.00
CA VAL A 21 -62.99 -0.89 -6.60
C VAL A 21 -61.62 -1.57 -6.46
N ASN A 22 -61.00 -1.95 -7.57
CA ASN A 22 -59.70 -2.63 -7.55
C ASN A 22 -58.63 -1.77 -6.91
N LEU A 23 -57.97 -2.34 -5.90
CA LEU A 23 -56.79 -1.80 -5.25
C LEU A 23 -55.62 -2.70 -5.61
N LEU A 24 -54.53 -2.09 -6.09
CA LEU A 24 -53.29 -2.79 -6.41
C LEU A 24 -52.30 -2.52 -5.26
N PRO A 25 -51.88 -3.55 -4.51
CA PRO A 25 -50.81 -3.37 -3.54
C PRO A 25 -49.49 -3.01 -4.24
N ASP A 26 -48.58 -2.40 -3.49
CA ASP A 26 -47.20 -2.23 -3.93
C ASP A 26 -46.50 -3.61 -4.03
N GLU A 27 -45.27 -3.66 -4.57
CA GLU A 27 -44.51 -4.91 -4.75
C GLU A 27 -44.29 -5.68 -3.43
N ASP A 28 -44.33 -4.99 -2.29
CA ASP A 28 -44.22 -5.57 -0.95
C ASP A 28 -45.55 -6.04 -0.35
N GLY A 29 -46.64 -5.98 -1.12
CA GLY A 29 -47.98 -6.41 -0.70
C GLY A 29 -48.76 -5.37 0.10
N ILE A 30 -48.18 -4.21 0.41
CA ILE A 30 -48.84 -3.16 1.20
C ILE A 30 -49.53 -2.16 0.26
N THR A 31 -50.78 -1.83 0.57
CA THR A 31 -51.57 -0.87 -0.23
C THR A 31 -51.30 0.55 0.27
N ARG A 32 -50.46 1.30 -0.44
CA ARG A 32 -50.15 2.72 -0.11
C ARG A 32 -50.76 3.73 -1.06
N SER A 33 -51.19 3.28 -2.23
CA SER A 33 -51.66 4.15 -3.31
C SER A 33 -52.97 3.63 -3.90
N SER A 34 -53.80 4.55 -4.37
CA SER A 34 -55.06 4.26 -5.04
C SER A 34 -55.01 4.80 -6.47
N PRO A 35 -55.23 3.98 -7.51
CA PRO A 35 -55.35 4.48 -8.88
C PRO A 35 -56.57 5.40 -8.98
N LEU A 36 -56.40 6.62 -9.53
CA LEU A 36 -57.53 7.53 -9.70
C LEU A 36 -58.40 7.13 -10.88
N PHE A 37 -57.76 6.66 -11.94
CA PHE A 37 -58.37 6.23 -13.20
C PHE A 37 -57.69 4.96 -13.70
N ILE A 38 -58.45 4.10 -14.38
CA ILE A 38 -57.94 2.99 -15.17
C ILE A 38 -58.35 3.23 -16.61
N ARG A 39 -57.40 3.07 -17.53
CA ARG A 39 -57.66 3.15 -18.96
C ARG A 39 -57.99 1.77 -19.51
N LEU A 40 -59.17 1.62 -20.13
CA LEU A 40 -59.55 0.44 -20.90
C LEU A 40 -59.84 0.89 -22.34
N GLY A 41 -58.96 0.52 -23.28
CA GLY A 41 -58.98 1.08 -24.64
C GLY A 41 -58.78 2.60 -24.66
N ASN A 42 -59.77 3.33 -25.19
CA ASN A 42 -59.76 4.79 -25.27
C ASN A 42 -60.58 5.48 -24.17
N VAL A 43 -61.16 4.73 -23.23
CA VAL A 43 -62.00 5.27 -22.17
C VAL A 43 -61.29 5.16 -20.82
N SER A 44 -61.33 6.25 -20.05
CA SER A 44 -60.81 6.29 -18.68
C SER A 44 -61.95 6.11 -17.69
N HIS A 45 -61.85 5.08 -16.86
CA HIS A 45 -62.84 4.77 -15.82
C HIS A 45 -62.32 5.27 -14.46
N PRO A 46 -63.08 6.09 -13.72
CA PRO A 46 -62.68 6.56 -12.39
C PRO A 46 -62.77 5.44 -11.36
N SER A 47 -61.96 5.53 -10.31
CA SER A 47 -62.16 4.72 -9.10
C SER A 47 -63.48 5.09 -8.42
N LEU A 48 -64.01 4.23 -7.56
CA LEU A 48 -65.21 4.51 -6.77
C LEU A 48 -65.08 5.83 -5.99
N ALA A 49 -63.95 6.03 -5.32
CA ALA A 49 -63.66 7.26 -4.58
C ALA A 49 -63.57 8.48 -5.50
N THR A 50 -62.88 8.36 -6.64
CA THR A 50 -62.77 9.44 -7.63
C THR A 50 -64.12 9.83 -8.20
N ARG A 51 -64.98 8.85 -8.51
CA ARG A 51 -66.31 9.12 -9.08
C ARG A 51 -67.19 9.89 -8.10
N ILE A 52 -67.22 9.45 -6.84
CA ILE A 52 -67.96 10.14 -5.77
C ILE A 52 -67.42 11.56 -5.58
N ALA A 53 -66.09 11.75 -5.60
CA ALA A 53 -65.48 13.08 -5.49
C ALA A 53 -65.90 14.00 -6.65
N ILE A 54 -65.88 13.52 -7.90
CA ILE A 54 -66.32 14.27 -9.09
C ILE A 54 -67.77 14.75 -8.92
N ASP A 55 -68.66 13.85 -8.48
CA ASP A 55 -70.08 14.14 -8.33
C ASP A 55 -70.34 15.14 -7.18
N LEU A 56 -69.68 14.99 -6.04
CA LEU A 56 -69.83 15.88 -4.88
C LEU A 56 -69.22 17.27 -5.09
N LEU A 57 -68.07 17.34 -5.78
CA LEU A 57 -67.41 18.60 -6.10
C LEU A 57 -68.05 19.30 -7.31
N GLY A 58 -69.00 18.65 -7.99
CA GLY A 58 -69.69 19.21 -9.15
C GLY A 58 -68.76 19.49 -10.33
N VAL A 59 -67.70 18.67 -10.50
CA VAL A 59 -66.71 18.84 -11.57
C VAL A 59 -67.37 18.56 -12.93
N ARG A 60 -67.53 19.61 -13.75
CA ARG A 60 -68.12 19.53 -15.11
C ARG A 60 -67.10 19.64 -16.23
N ASP A 61 -65.88 20.07 -15.89
CA ASP A 61 -64.78 20.34 -16.82
C ASP A 61 -63.97 19.08 -17.19
N PRO A 62 -63.20 19.11 -18.30
CA PRO A 62 -62.37 17.98 -18.72
C PRO A 62 -61.27 17.68 -17.69
N ILE A 63 -61.15 16.40 -17.33
CA ILE A 63 -60.05 15.89 -16.50
C ILE A 63 -58.75 15.97 -17.30
N ARG A 64 -57.75 16.67 -16.76
CA ARG A 64 -56.43 16.84 -17.41
C ARG A 64 -55.37 16.00 -16.70
N PHE A 65 -54.64 15.21 -17.47
CA PHE A 65 -53.51 14.41 -17.01
C PHE A 65 -52.21 15.13 -17.38
N LEU A 66 -51.41 15.51 -16.38
CA LEU A 66 -50.19 16.31 -16.54
C LEU A 66 -49.07 15.68 -15.70
N GLU A 67 -48.28 14.80 -16.33
CA GLU A 67 -47.15 14.07 -15.72
C GLU A 67 -47.48 13.55 -14.31
N ASP A 68 -46.92 14.18 -13.27
CA ASP A 68 -47.06 13.80 -11.86
C ASP A 68 -48.37 14.30 -11.20
N ASN A 69 -49.32 14.82 -11.98
CA ASN A 69 -50.56 15.42 -11.45
C ASN A 69 -51.78 15.13 -12.33
N VAL A 70 -52.91 14.89 -11.66
CA VAL A 70 -54.24 14.84 -12.27
C VAL A 70 -55.05 16.03 -11.78
N PHE A 71 -55.62 16.79 -12.72
CA PHE A 71 -56.46 17.94 -12.42
C PHE A 71 -57.93 17.54 -12.55
N LEU A 72 -58.65 17.59 -11.44
CA LEU A 72 -60.10 17.39 -11.38
C LEU A 72 -60.76 18.78 -11.39
N GLY A 73 -61.22 19.22 -12.56
CA GLY A 73 -61.72 20.58 -12.75
C GLY A 73 -60.61 21.63 -12.86
N GLU A 74 -60.93 22.89 -12.58
CA GLU A 74 -59.95 24.00 -12.61
C GLU A 74 -59.13 24.14 -11.32
N SER A 75 -59.65 23.66 -10.18
CA SER A 75 -59.12 24.00 -8.84
C SER A 75 -58.42 22.85 -8.11
N LEU A 76 -58.80 21.59 -8.34
CA LEU A 76 -58.25 20.46 -7.57
C LEU A 76 -57.09 19.78 -8.32
N LYS A 77 -55.88 19.99 -7.80
CA LYS A 77 -54.65 19.33 -8.26
C LYS A 77 -54.34 18.12 -7.38
N VAL A 78 -54.41 16.93 -7.94
CA VAL A 78 -54.12 15.67 -7.24
C VAL A 78 -52.75 15.16 -7.66
N PRO A 79 -51.76 15.06 -6.75
CA PRO A 79 -50.46 14.48 -7.08
C PRO A 79 -50.59 12.97 -7.26
N VAL A 80 -50.01 12.46 -8.35
CA VAL A 80 -50.00 11.05 -8.70
C VAL A 80 -48.59 10.58 -9.04
N ASP A 81 -48.35 9.28 -8.92
CA ASP A 81 -47.14 8.68 -9.44
C ASP A 81 -47.18 8.54 -10.98
N SER A 82 -46.09 8.04 -11.57
CA SER A 82 -45.98 7.79 -13.02
C SER A 82 -47.01 6.82 -13.59
N HIS A 83 -47.76 6.11 -12.72
CA HIS A 83 -48.83 5.18 -13.10
C HIS A 83 -50.23 5.77 -12.83
N GLY A 84 -50.34 7.05 -12.46
CA GLY A 84 -51.62 7.71 -12.17
C GLY A 84 -52.22 7.32 -10.82
N ARG A 85 -51.42 6.79 -9.89
CA ARG A 85 -51.85 6.41 -8.54
C ARG A 85 -51.61 7.54 -7.55
N MET A 86 -52.63 7.89 -6.79
CA MET A 86 -52.56 8.83 -5.68
C MET A 86 -52.10 8.10 -4.43
N ARG A 87 -51.08 8.63 -3.73
CA ARG A 87 -50.70 8.11 -2.41
C ARG A 87 -51.77 8.45 -1.38
N ILE A 88 -52.19 7.46 -0.62
CA ILE A 88 -53.27 7.59 0.35
C ILE A 88 -52.68 8.11 1.66
N ASN A 89 -53.15 9.28 2.09
CA ASN A 89 -52.90 9.79 3.44
C ASN A 89 -53.94 9.18 4.38
N TYR A 90 -53.64 7.98 4.89
CA TYR A 90 -54.54 7.28 5.80
C TYR A 90 -54.75 8.07 7.09
N LEU A 91 -56.00 8.18 7.50
CA LEU A 91 -56.41 8.90 8.71
C LEU A 91 -56.06 8.17 10.01
N GLY A 92 -55.78 6.86 9.94
CA GLY A 92 -55.48 6.03 11.10
C GLY A 92 -55.59 4.53 10.82
N GLY A 93 -55.64 3.74 11.89
CA GLY A 93 -55.90 2.30 11.83
C GLY A 93 -57.34 1.94 11.46
N ALA A 94 -57.69 0.66 11.53
CA ALA A 94 -59.07 0.21 11.23
C ALA A 94 -60.09 0.86 12.19
N ARG A 95 -61.31 1.07 11.71
CA ARG A 95 -62.42 1.75 12.42
C ARG A 95 -62.19 3.24 12.67
N THR A 96 -61.46 3.91 11.79
CA THR A 96 -61.31 5.38 11.86
C THR A 96 -62.60 6.09 11.46
N PHE A 97 -63.35 5.52 10.51
CA PHE A 97 -64.68 5.99 10.13
C PHE A 97 -65.78 5.39 11.02
N ARG A 98 -66.97 6.01 11.05
CA ARG A 98 -68.11 5.49 11.82
C ARG A 98 -68.72 4.26 11.14
N TYR A 99 -68.77 3.15 11.87
CA TYR A 99 -69.39 1.91 11.44
C TYR A 99 -70.87 1.84 11.84
N VAL A 100 -71.68 1.33 10.93
CA VAL A 100 -73.10 1.04 11.17
C VAL A 100 -73.39 -0.34 10.59
N SER A 101 -74.02 -1.21 11.40
CA SER A 101 -74.41 -2.53 10.94
C SER A 101 -75.44 -2.43 9.82
N TYR A 102 -75.20 -3.09 8.70
CA TYR A 102 -76.16 -3.16 7.59
C TYR A 102 -77.50 -3.76 8.05
N TYR A 103 -77.46 -4.70 8.99
CA TYR A 103 -78.65 -5.30 9.58
C TYR A 103 -79.51 -4.28 10.35
N ASP A 104 -78.90 -3.39 11.12
CA ASP A 104 -79.64 -2.36 11.87
C ASP A 104 -80.28 -1.32 10.94
N VAL A 105 -79.71 -1.11 9.75
CA VAL A 105 -80.33 -0.28 8.69
C VAL A 105 -81.58 -0.96 8.14
N LEU A 106 -81.51 -2.26 7.85
CA LEU A 106 -82.64 -3.04 7.32
C LEU A 106 -83.80 -3.13 8.32
N GLU A 107 -83.49 -3.30 9.60
CA GLU A 107 -84.48 -3.37 10.70
C GLU A 107 -85.05 -1.99 11.08
N GLY A 108 -84.63 -0.91 10.41
CA GLY A 108 -85.15 0.44 10.66
C GLY A 108 -84.80 0.99 12.05
N ARG A 109 -83.72 0.52 12.68
CA ARG A 109 -83.31 0.92 14.04
C ARG A 109 -82.62 2.27 14.11
N LEU A 110 -82.33 2.88 12.95
CA LEU A 110 -81.69 4.19 12.86
C LEU A 110 -82.74 5.31 12.75
N PRO A 111 -82.47 6.50 13.33
CA PRO A 111 -83.34 7.66 13.18
C PRO A 111 -83.61 8.00 11.70
N LYS A 112 -84.83 8.46 11.39
CA LYS A 112 -85.16 8.94 10.04
C LYS A 112 -84.21 10.07 9.64
N GLY A 113 -83.63 9.97 8.44
CA GLY A 113 -82.65 10.95 7.94
C GLY A 113 -81.22 10.76 8.46
N PHE A 114 -80.89 9.64 9.12
CA PHE A 114 -79.53 9.38 9.64
C PHE A 114 -78.40 9.57 8.62
N PHE A 115 -78.66 9.17 7.36
CA PHE A 115 -77.72 9.27 6.23
C PHE A 115 -77.88 10.54 5.38
N ARG A 116 -78.78 11.46 5.77
CA ARG A 116 -78.95 12.72 5.05
C ARG A 116 -77.63 13.50 5.05
N ASP A 117 -77.25 14.01 3.88
CA ASP A 117 -76.04 14.80 3.63
C ASP A 117 -74.72 14.07 4.00
N LYS A 118 -74.72 12.73 3.98
CA LYS A 118 -73.54 11.90 4.26
C LYS A 118 -73.26 10.94 3.11
N VAL A 119 -71.98 10.64 2.92
CA VAL A 119 -71.54 9.52 2.08
C VAL A 119 -71.47 8.27 2.95
N ALA A 120 -72.23 7.24 2.59
CA ALA A 120 -72.20 5.94 3.24
C ALA A 120 -71.55 4.92 2.29
N PHE A 121 -70.45 4.32 2.72
CA PHE A 121 -69.87 3.17 2.03
C PHE A 121 -70.46 1.89 2.62
N VAL A 122 -70.95 1.01 1.74
CA VAL A 122 -71.45 -0.32 2.11
C VAL A 122 -70.42 -1.34 1.67
N GLY A 123 -69.87 -2.07 2.62
CA GLY A 123 -68.85 -3.09 2.37
C GLY A 123 -68.83 -4.14 3.47
N SER A 124 -68.22 -5.29 3.18
CA SER A 124 -68.06 -6.33 4.18
C SER A 124 -66.88 -6.03 5.09
N SER A 125 -67.07 -6.18 6.40
CA SER A 125 -66.03 -6.08 7.42
C SER A 125 -65.88 -7.36 8.25
N ALA A 126 -66.58 -8.43 7.87
CA ALA A 126 -66.53 -9.70 8.60
C ALA A 126 -65.32 -10.54 8.15
N PRO A 127 -64.54 -11.10 9.10
CA PRO A 127 -63.47 -12.04 8.80
C PRO A 127 -64.00 -13.22 7.98
N GLY A 128 -63.40 -13.49 6.81
CA GLY A 128 -63.81 -14.58 5.91
C GLY A 128 -64.53 -14.17 4.62
N LEU A 129 -64.95 -12.90 4.48
CA LEU A 129 -65.53 -12.36 3.23
C LEU A 129 -64.49 -11.71 2.28
N ALA A 130 -63.19 -11.96 2.52
CA ALA A 130 -62.04 -11.71 1.65
C ALA A 130 -61.70 -10.24 1.26
N ASP A 131 -62.36 -9.22 1.81
CA ASP A 131 -62.04 -7.80 1.54
C ASP A 131 -61.15 -7.14 2.61
N LEU A 132 -60.25 -7.90 3.23
CA LEU A 132 -59.21 -7.36 4.13
C LEU A 132 -57.92 -7.12 3.33
N LYS A 133 -57.28 -5.97 3.56
CA LYS A 133 -56.07 -5.50 2.88
C LYS A 133 -55.01 -5.12 3.90
N VAL A 134 -53.75 -5.24 3.52
CA VAL A 134 -52.61 -4.75 4.30
C VAL A 134 -52.35 -3.30 3.94
N VAL A 135 -52.31 -2.42 4.93
CA VAL A 135 -52.00 -0.99 4.80
C VAL A 135 -50.89 -0.60 5.79
N PRO A 136 -50.24 0.58 5.65
CA PRO A 136 -49.15 0.98 6.55
C PRO A 136 -49.46 0.96 8.05
N PHE A 137 -50.74 1.09 8.42
CA PHE A 137 -51.21 1.13 9.81
C PHE A 137 -51.69 -0.23 10.36
N ALA A 138 -52.11 -1.19 9.52
CA ALA A 138 -52.69 -2.45 9.97
C ALA A 138 -52.64 -3.56 8.89
N GLY A 139 -52.49 -4.81 9.31
CA GLY A 139 -52.53 -5.98 8.43
C GLY A 139 -53.94 -6.41 7.97
N ASP A 140 -54.94 -6.16 8.81
CA ASP A 140 -56.34 -6.53 8.58
C ASP A 140 -57.21 -5.27 8.41
N TYR A 141 -56.97 -4.51 7.35
CA TYR A 141 -57.68 -3.26 7.10
C TYR A 141 -58.84 -3.45 6.10
N PRO A 142 -60.09 -3.08 6.42
CA PRO A 142 -61.21 -3.23 5.51
C PRO A 142 -61.01 -2.44 4.20
N GLY A 143 -61.14 -3.11 3.04
CA GLY A 143 -60.95 -2.50 1.71
C GLY A 143 -61.86 -1.29 1.47
N VAL A 144 -63.07 -1.33 2.03
CA VAL A 144 -64.02 -0.21 2.02
C VAL A 144 -63.49 1.06 2.70
N GLU A 145 -62.68 0.94 3.77
CA GLU A 145 -62.07 2.11 4.43
C GLU A 145 -60.95 2.72 3.59
N ILE A 146 -60.34 1.96 2.68
CA ILE A 146 -59.33 2.49 1.75
C ILE A 146 -60.02 3.45 0.77
N HIS A 147 -61.20 3.08 0.25
CA HIS A 147 -61.99 3.97 -0.60
C HIS A 147 -62.50 5.21 0.16
N ALA A 148 -62.92 5.05 1.43
CA ALA A 148 -63.30 6.17 2.28
C ALA A 148 -62.13 7.13 2.54
N SER A 149 -60.93 6.60 2.80
CA SER A 149 -59.70 7.40 2.99
C SER A 149 -59.30 8.12 1.70
N SER A 150 -59.34 7.45 0.54
CA SER A 150 -59.09 8.06 -0.76
C SER A 150 -60.09 9.19 -1.07
N LEU A 151 -61.38 8.98 -0.80
CA LEU A 151 -62.40 10.02 -0.98
C LEU A 151 -62.13 11.20 -0.05
N TYR A 152 -61.81 10.94 1.22
CA TYR A 152 -61.47 11.99 2.17
C TYR A 152 -60.30 12.84 1.66
N ASN A 153 -59.18 12.24 1.23
CA ASN A 153 -58.04 12.99 0.71
C ASN A 153 -58.42 13.83 -0.53
N LEU A 154 -59.28 13.32 -1.42
CA LEU A 154 -59.77 14.07 -2.59
C LEU A 154 -60.65 15.26 -2.21
N LEU A 155 -61.48 15.13 -1.18
CA LEU A 155 -62.38 16.19 -0.72
C LEU A 155 -61.67 17.26 0.12
N THR A 156 -60.66 16.89 0.91
CA THR A 156 -59.91 17.82 1.78
C THR A 156 -58.64 18.37 1.16
N ALA A 157 -58.25 17.86 -0.01
CA ALA A 157 -56.98 18.15 -0.66
C ALA A 157 -55.73 17.84 0.19
N GLU A 158 -55.84 16.91 1.15
CA GLU A 158 -54.74 16.46 2.00
C GLU A 158 -53.94 15.32 1.34
N PHE A 159 -53.11 15.68 0.37
CA PHE A 159 -52.33 14.71 -0.41
C PHE A 159 -50.91 14.53 0.08
N ILE A 160 -50.37 13.31 -0.05
CA ILE A 160 -48.93 13.06 0.04
C ILE A 160 -48.30 13.39 -1.31
N SER A 161 -47.47 14.43 -1.34
CA SER A 161 -46.74 14.86 -2.54
C SER A 161 -45.33 14.27 -2.53
N SER A 162 -44.78 13.96 -3.70
CA SER A 162 -43.36 13.60 -3.88
C SER A 162 -42.64 14.66 -4.70
N LEU A 163 -41.31 14.72 -4.56
CA LEU A 163 -40.49 15.52 -5.47
C LEU A 163 -40.71 15.04 -6.93
N PRO A 164 -40.70 15.96 -7.91
CA PRO A 164 -40.74 15.59 -9.32
C PRO A 164 -39.63 14.59 -9.66
N GLY A 165 -39.90 13.68 -10.59
CA GLY A 165 -39.05 12.50 -10.83
C GLY A 165 -37.56 12.81 -11.04
N HIS A 166 -37.23 13.90 -11.74
CA HIS A 166 -35.84 14.30 -11.99
C HIS A 166 -35.16 15.02 -10.80
N SER A 167 -35.94 15.72 -9.97
CA SER A 167 -35.41 16.51 -8.85
C SER A 167 -34.71 15.64 -7.81
N GLY A 168 -35.21 14.42 -7.57
CA GLY A 168 -34.57 13.46 -6.65
C GLY A 168 -33.19 13.00 -7.14
N TRP A 169 -33.03 12.80 -8.45
CA TRP A 169 -31.75 12.46 -9.06
C TRP A 169 -30.75 13.62 -9.00
N ILE A 170 -31.20 14.83 -9.33
CA ILE A 170 -30.38 16.04 -9.26
C ILE A 170 -29.89 16.27 -7.82
N LEU A 171 -30.78 16.16 -6.82
CA LEU A 171 -30.41 16.29 -5.42
C LEU A 171 -29.34 15.27 -5.02
N THR A 172 -29.51 14.01 -5.41
CA THR A 172 -28.55 12.94 -5.12
C THR A 172 -27.19 13.24 -5.74
N LEU A 173 -27.15 13.66 -7.01
CA LEU A 173 -25.91 13.99 -7.70
C LEU A 173 -25.17 15.16 -7.03
N VAL A 174 -25.90 16.23 -6.69
CA VAL A 174 -25.32 17.43 -6.04
C VAL A 174 -24.74 17.07 -4.67
N LEU A 175 -25.49 16.32 -3.84
CA LEU A 175 -25.01 15.89 -2.53
C LEU A 175 -23.74 15.03 -2.63
N SER A 176 -23.69 14.09 -3.59
CA SER A 176 -22.55 13.21 -3.77
C SER A 176 -21.30 13.95 -4.31
N LEU A 177 -21.47 14.92 -5.20
CA LEU A 177 -20.35 15.75 -5.68
C LEU A 177 -19.77 16.63 -4.55
N LEU A 178 -20.64 17.29 -3.79
CA LEU A 178 -20.23 18.12 -2.65
C LEU A 178 -19.55 17.27 -1.56
N ALA A 179 -20.12 16.11 -1.23
CA ALA A 179 -19.54 15.17 -0.28
C ALA A 179 -18.19 14.64 -0.75
N GLY A 180 -18.06 14.26 -2.04
CA GLY A 180 -16.80 13.81 -2.62
C GLY A 180 -15.70 14.87 -2.53
N ALA A 181 -16.00 16.12 -2.92
CA ALA A 181 -15.07 17.24 -2.83
C ALA A 181 -14.66 17.57 -1.38
N LEU A 182 -15.57 17.36 -0.42
CA LEU A 182 -15.30 17.54 1.00
C LEU A 182 -14.45 16.40 1.57
N PHE A 183 -14.81 15.15 1.30
CA PHE A 183 -14.14 13.95 1.82
C PHE A 183 -12.71 13.82 1.31
N LEU A 184 -12.41 14.28 0.10
CA LEU A 184 -11.04 14.33 -0.42
C LEU A 184 -10.12 15.26 0.36
N ARG A 185 -10.66 16.32 0.99
CA ARG A 185 -9.87 17.31 1.74
C ARG A 185 -9.69 16.96 3.21
N LEU A 186 -10.51 16.06 3.75
CA LEU A 186 -10.56 15.75 5.17
C LEU A 186 -9.87 14.43 5.51
N ARG A 187 -9.50 14.26 6.78
CA ARG A 187 -8.99 12.99 7.30
C ARG A 187 -10.13 11.96 7.36
N PRO A 188 -9.88 10.65 7.12
CA PRO A 188 -10.93 9.63 7.03
C PRO A 188 -11.89 9.59 8.21
N VAL A 189 -11.39 9.73 9.44
CA VAL A 189 -12.21 9.76 10.66
C VAL A 189 -13.15 10.96 10.68
N ARG A 190 -12.68 12.14 10.26
CA ARG A 190 -13.52 13.34 10.17
C ARG A 190 -14.58 13.20 9.08
N SER A 191 -14.20 12.62 7.93
CA SER A 191 -15.14 12.33 6.84
C SER A 191 -16.25 11.37 7.29
N LEU A 192 -15.93 10.35 8.09
CA LEU A 192 -16.93 9.42 8.65
C LEU A 192 -17.90 10.12 9.61
N VAL A 193 -17.40 10.94 10.53
CA VAL A 193 -18.24 11.69 11.48
C VAL A 193 -19.19 12.63 10.73
N ILE A 194 -18.68 13.32 9.70
CA ILE A 194 -19.46 14.23 8.87
C ILE A 194 -20.52 13.46 8.07
N LEU A 195 -20.18 12.31 7.49
CA LEU A 195 -21.13 11.44 6.80
C LEU A 195 -22.31 11.05 7.71
N LEU A 196 -22.00 10.56 8.91
CA LEU A 196 -23.03 10.14 9.88
C LEU A 196 -23.90 11.33 10.32
N PHE A 197 -23.29 12.48 10.57
CA PHE A 197 -24.00 13.70 10.94
C PHE A 197 -24.95 14.16 9.83
N PHE A 198 -24.48 14.29 8.59
CA PHE A 198 -25.34 14.72 7.47
C PHE A 198 -26.42 13.70 7.14
N SER A 199 -26.12 12.40 7.23
CA SER A 199 -27.10 11.32 7.06
C SER A 199 -28.23 11.43 8.09
N LEU A 200 -27.89 11.63 9.37
CA LEU A 200 -28.85 11.82 10.44
C LEU A 200 -29.70 13.09 10.24
N VAL A 201 -29.05 14.22 9.95
CA VAL A 201 -29.76 15.49 9.68
C VAL A 201 -30.71 15.36 8.50
N PHE A 202 -30.32 14.66 7.43
CA PHE A 202 -31.16 14.43 6.27
C PHE A 202 -32.39 13.58 6.61
N ILE A 203 -32.20 12.49 7.37
CA ILE A 203 -33.31 11.64 7.84
C ILE A 203 -34.30 12.44 8.68
N LEU A 204 -33.81 13.19 9.68
CA LEU A 204 -34.65 14.00 10.56
C LEU A 204 -35.39 15.10 9.79
N SER A 205 -34.72 15.76 8.84
CA SER A 205 -35.32 16.82 8.01
C SER A 205 -36.40 16.27 7.09
N SER A 206 -36.16 15.11 6.48
CA SER A 206 -37.14 14.41 5.65
C SER A 206 -38.37 14.00 6.46
N GLN A 207 -38.17 13.47 7.68
CA GLN A 207 -39.27 13.11 8.57
C GLN A 207 -40.09 14.33 8.99
N TYR A 208 -39.42 15.44 9.32
CA TYR A 208 -40.07 16.70 9.66
C TYR A 208 -40.94 17.25 8.51
N LEU A 209 -40.40 17.26 7.29
CA LEU A 209 -41.13 17.72 6.10
C LEU A 209 -42.34 16.83 5.79
N PHE A 210 -42.20 15.51 5.96
CA PHE A 210 -43.32 14.59 5.79
C PHE A 210 -44.45 14.90 6.79
N LEU A 211 -44.14 15.08 8.08
CA LEU A 211 -45.15 15.33 9.12
C LEU A 211 -45.81 16.71 9.04
N LYS A 212 -45.13 17.73 8.49
CA LYS A 212 -45.63 19.10 8.46
C LYS A 212 -46.37 19.48 7.18
N ILE A 213 -45.91 18.97 6.04
CA ILE A 213 -46.43 19.37 4.72
C ILE A 213 -46.74 18.18 3.81
N ASN A 214 -46.76 16.94 4.33
CA ASN A 214 -47.01 15.71 3.58
C ASN A 214 -46.07 15.53 2.37
N LEU A 215 -44.83 16.01 2.48
CA LEU A 215 -43.81 15.88 1.43
C LEU A 215 -42.99 14.59 1.66
N TRP A 216 -43.10 13.66 0.73
CA TRP A 216 -42.31 12.43 0.68
C TRP A 216 -40.97 12.66 -0.03
N ILE A 217 -39.87 12.52 0.72
CA ILE A 217 -38.51 12.55 0.19
C ILE A 217 -37.89 11.15 0.34
N GLU A 218 -37.20 10.70 -0.70
CA GLU A 218 -36.56 9.40 -0.68
C GLU A 218 -35.29 9.40 0.18
N LEU A 219 -35.29 8.54 1.20
CA LEU A 219 -34.17 8.42 2.15
C LEU A 219 -33.03 7.54 1.63
N VAL A 220 -33.38 6.45 0.93
CA VAL A 220 -32.42 5.39 0.60
C VAL A 220 -31.39 5.88 -0.43
N ARG A 221 -31.85 6.49 -1.55
CA ARG A 221 -30.96 6.85 -2.65
C ARG A 221 -29.85 7.85 -2.25
N PRO A 222 -30.14 8.98 -1.59
CA PRO A 222 -29.09 9.94 -1.23
C PRO A 222 -28.12 9.38 -0.19
N ASN A 223 -28.61 8.67 0.83
CA ASN A 223 -27.76 8.09 1.87
C ASN A 223 -26.84 6.99 1.32
N LEU A 224 -27.37 6.12 0.46
CA LEU A 224 -26.58 5.08 -0.20
C LEU A 224 -25.49 5.71 -1.09
N SER A 225 -25.84 6.75 -1.85
CA SER A 225 -24.88 7.46 -2.70
C SER A 225 -23.75 8.10 -1.90
N LEU A 226 -24.07 8.76 -0.78
CA LEU A 226 -23.06 9.33 0.14
C LEU A 226 -22.12 8.26 0.71
N GLY A 227 -22.68 7.10 1.12
CA GLY A 227 -21.88 5.96 1.60
C GLY A 227 -20.95 5.40 0.53
N LEU A 228 -21.44 5.23 -0.70
CA LEU A 228 -20.63 4.78 -1.83
C LEU A 228 -19.52 5.78 -2.19
N THR A 229 -19.83 7.08 -2.20
CA THR A 229 -18.82 8.13 -2.42
C THR A 229 -17.73 8.08 -1.36
N PHE A 230 -18.09 7.90 -0.08
CA PHE A 230 -17.11 7.74 1.00
C PHE A 230 -16.21 6.51 0.80
N LEU A 231 -16.78 5.36 0.44
CA LEU A 231 -16.02 4.14 0.15
C LEU A 231 -15.05 4.33 -1.02
N ILE A 232 -15.51 4.92 -2.13
CA ILE A 232 -14.68 5.21 -3.30
C ILE A 232 -13.51 6.12 -2.93
N VAL A 233 -13.76 7.18 -2.14
CA VAL A 233 -12.71 8.10 -1.68
C VAL A 233 -11.68 7.39 -0.79
N ILE A 234 -12.12 6.52 0.12
CA ILE A 234 -11.21 5.71 0.96
C ILE A 234 -10.33 4.80 0.10
N VAL A 235 -10.93 4.05 -0.83
CA VAL A 235 -10.18 3.14 -1.71
C VAL A 235 -9.19 3.92 -2.56
N HIS A 236 -9.59 5.06 -3.13
CA HIS A 236 -8.71 5.92 -3.91
C HIS A 236 -7.51 6.44 -3.10
N ARG A 237 -7.75 6.92 -1.86
CA ARG A 237 -6.69 7.35 -0.94
C ARG A 237 -5.71 6.22 -0.63
N TYR A 238 -6.22 5.04 -0.26
CA TYR A 238 -5.40 3.88 0.07
C TYR A 238 -4.48 3.47 -1.08
N LEU A 239 -5.04 3.36 -2.30
CA LEU A 239 -4.27 3.00 -3.49
C LEU A 239 -3.22 4.05 -3.87
N THR A 240 -3.52 5.33 -3.63
CA THR A 240 -2.59 6.44 -3.94
C THR A 240 -1.45 6.49 -2.93
N GLU A 241 -1.75 6.38 -1.63
CA GLU A 241 -0.75 6.34 -0.56
C GLU A 241 0.21 5.14 -0.71
N GLU A 242 -0.30 3.97 -1.10
CA GLU A 242 0.54 2.79 -1.38
C GLU A 242 1.48 2.98 -2.59
N ARG A 243 1.00 3.61 -3.67
CA ARG A 243 1.81 3.90 -4.86
C ARG A 243 2.93 4.89 -4.54
N GLU A 244 2.63 5.93 -3.77
CA GLU A 244 3.62 6.91 -3.34
C GLU A 244 4.72 6.25 -2.49
N LYS A 245 4.35 5.44 -1.49
CA LYS A 245 5.32 4.71 -0.66
C LYS A 245 6.25 3.82 -1.49
N LYS A 246 5.72 3.07 -2.46
CA LYS A 246 6.53 2.23 -3.36
C LYS A 246 7.49 3.06 -4.21
N LYS A 247 7.04 4.21 -4.74
CA LYS A 247 7.87 5.12 -5.53
C LYS A 247 9.04 5.66 -4.72
N TYR A 248 8.79 6.16 -3.50
CA TYR A 248 9.85 6.68 -2.64
C TYR A 248 10.84 5.59 -2.20
N ARG A 249 10.35 4.38 -1.91
CA ARG A 249 11.21 3.23 -1.58
C ARG A 249 12.17 2.88 -2.73
N GLY A 250 11.67 2.84 -3.96
CA GLY A 250 12.47 2.55 -5.16
C GLY A 250 13.52 3.63 -5.44
N ILE A 251 13.17 4.92 -5.27
CA ILE A 251 14.13 6.01 -5.44
C ILE A 251 15.22 5.93 -4.36
N LEU A 252 14.85 5.74 -3.10
CA LEU A 252 15.80 5.72 -1.99
C LEU A 252 16.77 4.53 -2.09
N SER A 253 16.35 3.38 -2.64
CA SER A 253 17.23 2.22 -2.85
C SER A 253 18.36 2.43 -3.86
N TYR A 254 18.29 3.45 -4.73
CA TYR A 254 19.42 3.81 -5.59
C TYR A 254 20.52 4.59 -4.85
N TYR A 255 20.17 5.21 -3.72
CA TYR A 255 21.09 6.10 -2.99
C TYR A 255 21.61 5.50 -1.69
N VAL A 256 20.90 4.52 -1.12
CA VAL A 256 21.28 3.85 0.13
C VAL A 256 20.93 2.36 0.08
N ALA A 257 21.72 1.54 0.78
CA ALA A 257 21.51 0.10 0.82
C ALA A 257 20.08 -0.26 1.30
N PRO A 258 19.47 -1.36 0.81
CA PRO A 258 18.10 -1.75 1.15
C PRO A 258 17.81 -1.84 2.66
N GLN A 259 18.83 -2.22 3.44
CA GLN A 259 18.79 -2.31 4.89
C GLN A 259 18.63 -0.92 5.53
N VAL A 260 19.33 0.09 5.01
CA VAL A 260 19.23 1.49 5.44
C VAL A 260 17.87 2.09 5.05
N VAL A 261 17.37 1.82 3.83
CA VAL A 261 16.02 2.24 3.39
C VAL A 261 14.95 1.73 4.35
N SER A 262 15.04 0.44 4.69
CA SER A 262 14.05 -0.20 5.56
C SER A 262 14.06 0.40 6.96
N GLU A 263 15.24 0.75 7.48
CA GLU A 263 15.38 1.41 8.77
C GLU A 263 14.84 2.85 8.77
N ILE A 264 15.13 3.63 7.72
CA ILE A 264 14.61 5.00 7.55
C ILE A 264 13.07 5.03 7.48
N LEU A 265 12.48 4.09 6.75
CA LEU A 265 11.02 4.00 6.60
C LEU A 265 10.32 3.56 7.89
N THR A 266 11.04 2.89 8.80
CA THR A 266 10.49 2.45 10.08
C THR A 266 10.59 3.55 11.14
N ASP A 267 11.70 4.29 11.16
CA ASP A 267 11.92 5.34 12.15
C ASP A 267 12.80 6.47 11.58
N LEU A 268 12.15 7.56 11.17
CA LEU A 268 12.80 8.77 10.67
C LEU A 268 13.70 9.45 11.72
N SER A 269 13.53 9.18 13.01
CA SER A 269 14.36 9.78 14.07
C SER A 269 15.80 9.26 14.04
N LYS A 270 16.04 8.13 13.36
CA LYS A 270 17.37 7.55 13.13
C LYS A 270 18.19 8.27 12.05
N LEU A 271 17.62 9.25 11.35
CA LEU A 271 18.32 10.12 10.38
C LEU A 271 19.13 11.25 11.03
N LYS A 272 19.44 11.15 12.33
CA LYS A 272 20.27 12.16 13.02
C LYS A 272 21.75 11.87 12.82
N LEU A 273 22.55 12.92 12.79
CA LEU A 273 24.01 12.83 12.86
C LEU A 273 24.44 12.13 14.15
N GLY A 274 25.53 11.37 14.04
CA GLY A 274 26.07 10.58 15.13
C GLY A 274 26.18 9.12 14.75
N GLY A 275 26.74 8.33 15.65
CA GLY A 275 26.94 6.91 15.42
C GLY A 275 27.20 6.18 16.72
N THR A 276 27.12 4.86 16.64
CA THR A 276 27.40 3.98 17.77
C THR A 276 28.70 3.26 17.55
N LYS A 277 29.54 3.21 18.60
CA LYS A 277 30.78 2.44 18.59
C LYS A 277 30.45 0.95 18.66
N ARG A 278 30.86 0.17 17.66
CA ARG A 278 30.59 -1.27 17.53
C ARG A 278 31.79 -1.97 16.92
N GLU A 279 31.94 -3.26 17.19
CA GLU A 279 32.87 -4.09 16.44
C GLU A 279 32.21 -4.50 15.12
N LEU A 280 32.88 -4.20 14.01
CA LEU A 280 32.38 -4.46 12.66
C LEU A 280 33.54 -4.95 11.78
N THR A 281 33.21 -5.49 10.62
CA THR A 281 34.20 -5.83 9.59
C THR A 281 34.07 -4.87 8.42
N VAL A 282 35.20 -4.30 7.98
CA VAL A 282 35.30 -3.47 6.78
C VAL A 282 36.04 -4.20 5.69
N LEU A 283 35.59 -4.00 4.46
CA LEU A 283 36.25 -4.47 3.24
C LEU A 283 36.54 -3.27 2.35
N PHE A 284 37.78 -3.16 1.93
CA PHE A 284 38.26 -2.22 0.93
C PHE A 284 38.71 -3.00 -0.30
N SER A 285 38.36 -2.54 -1.48
CA SER A 285 38.67 -3.21 -2.74
C SER A 285 39.03 -2.17 -3.80
N ASP A 286 40.20 -2.27 -4.40
CA ASP A 286 40.68 -1.33 -5.42
C ASP A 286 41.22 -2.05 -6.67
N ILE A 287 41.16 -1.40 -7.83
CA ILE A 287 41.65 -2.00 -9.09
C ILE A 287 43.16 -1.79 -9.20
N VAL A 288 43.92 -2.88 -9.24
CA VAL A 288 45.37 -2.83 -9.38
C VAL A 288 45.76 -2.23 -10.73
N GLY A 289 46.45 -1.09 -10.69
CA GLY A 289 46.93 -0.39 -11.88
C GLY A 289 45.88 0.46 -12.59
N PHE A 290 44.78 0.83 -11.90
CA PHE A 290 43.72 1.64 -12.48
C PHE A 290 44.16 3.01 -12.99
N THR A 291 45.06 3.71 -12.29
CA THR A 291 45.58 5.01 -12.77
C THR A 291 46.15 4.89 -14.18
N THR A 292 47.02 3.89 -14.41
CA THR A 292 47.60 3.60 -15.72
C THR A 292 46.54 3.22 -16.75
N LEU A 293 45.47 2.54 -16.33
CA LEU A 293 44.34 2.20 -17.20
C LEU A 293 43.57 3.46 -17.61
N SER A 294 43.28 4.34 -16.65
CA SER A 294 42.49 5.56 -16.85
C SER A 294 43.16 6.57 -17.77
N GLU A 295 44.49 6.59 -17.82
CA GLU A 295 45.28 7.43 -18.72
C GLU A 295 45.27 6.93 -20.18
N ARG A 296 45.01 5.64 -20.41
CA ARG A 296 45.14 4.98 -21.73
C ARG A 296 43.80 4.70 -22.40
N VAL A 297 42.72 4.65 -21.65
CA VAL A 297 41.38 4.28 -22.15
C VAL A 297 40.53 5.53 -22.32
N ASP A 298 39.75 5.55 -23.40
CA ASP A 298 38.74 6.60 -23.62
C ASP A 298 37.81 6.76 -22.39
N PRO A 299 37.53 7.99 -21.93
CA PRO A 299 36.75 8.23 -20.72
C PRO A 299 35.36 7.59 -20.71
N VAL A 300 34.65 7.57 -21.86
CA VAL A 300 33.31 6.97 -21.94
C VAL A 300 33.40 5.46 -21.79
N ARG A 301 34.39 4.84 -22.43
CA ARG A 301 34.66 3.40 -22.27
C ARG A 301 35.07 3.05 -20.85
N LEU A 302 35.87 3.89 -20.20
CA LEU A 302 36.31 3.70 -18.81
C LEU A 302 35.12 3.76 -17.85
N VAL A 303 34.22 4.74 -18.00
CA VAL A 303 33.02 4.87 -17.18
C VAL A 303 32.10 3.65 -17.33
N ASN A 304 31.90 3.16 -18.56
CA ASN A 304 31.10 1.95 -18.79
C ASN A 304 31.73 0.70 -18.15
N PHE A 305 33.05 0.57 -18.23
CA PHE A 305 33.77 -0.50 -17.56
C PHE A 305 33.65 -0.40 -16.03
N LEU A 306 33.85 0.78 -15.46
CA LEU A 306 33.69 1.03 -14.02
C LEU A 306 32.27 0.76 -13.53
N ASN A 307 31.25 1.15 -14.29
CA ASN A 307 29.86 0.88 -13.94
C ASN A 307 29.55 -0.61 -13.94
N ASP A 308 30.02 -1.37 -14.95
CA ASP A 308 29.87 -2.85 -14.97
C ASP A 308 30.63 -3.51 -13.81
N TYR A 309 31.87 -3.09 -13.56
CA TYR A 309 32.68 -3.57 -12.45
C TYR A 309 32.00 -3.32 -11.10
N THR A 310 31.67 -2.07 -10.78
CA THR A 310 31.06 -1.69 -9.49
C THR A 310 29.68 -2.32 -9.31
N THR A 311 28.89 -2.49 -10.38
CA THR A 311 27.60 -3.20 -10.34
C THR A 311 27.78 -4.66 -9.91
N ARG A 312 28.69 -5.40 -10.55
CA ARG A 312 28.92 -6.82 -10.25
C ARG A 312 29.55 -7.01 -8.87
N MET A 313 30.48 -6.14 -8.48
CA MET A 313 31.10 -6.19 -7.15
C MET A 313 30.09 -5.87 -6.03
N THR A 314 29.21 -4.90 -6.24
CA THR A 314 28.14 -4.58 -5.28
C THR A 314 27.12 -5.70 -5.15
N ALA A 315 26.81 -6.40 -6.23
CA ALA A 315 25.97 -7.59 -6.16
C ALA A 315 26.57 -8.67 -5.24
N VAL A 316 27.89 -8.89 -5.32
CA VAL A 316 28.60 -9.85 -4.44
C VAL A 316 28.57 -9.40 -2.97
N ILE A 317 28.74 -8.11 -2.70
CA ILE A 317 28.63 -7.54 -1.35
C ILE A 317 27.23 -7.81 -0.79
N PHE A 318 26.17 -7.53 -1.56
CA PHE A 318 24.79 -7.73 -1.14
C PHE A 318 24.41 -9.21 -0.98
N GLU A 319 24.95 -10.10 -1.84
CA GLU A 319 24.77 -11.56 -1.74
C GLU A 319 25.21 -12.09 -0.37
N HIS A 320 26.29 -11.53 0.19
CA HIS A 320 26.82 -11.89 1.50
C HIS A 320 26.36 -10.97 2.63
N GLU A 321 25.22 -10.28 2.45
CA GLU A 321 24.63 -9.37 3.44
C GLU A 321 25.56 -8.23 3.92
N GLY A 322 26.53 -7.84 3.09
CA GLY A 322 27.30 -6.63 3.29
C GLY A 322 26.51 -5.38 2.91
N THR A 323 26.90 -4.25 3.49
CA THR A 323 26.36 -2.92 3.19
C THR A 323 27.42 -2.13 2.44
N LEU A 324 27.09 -1.66 1.23
CA LEU A 324 27.93 -0.72 0.51
C LEU A 324 27.96 0.62 1.27
N ASP A 325 29.15 1.07 1.67
CA ASP A 325 29.34 2.37 2.29
C ASP A 325 29.44 3.45 1.21
N LYS A 326 30.45 3.35 0.34
CA LYS A 326 30.68 4.29 -0.75
C LYS A 326 31.63 3.74 -1.82
N TYR A 327 31.66 4.44 -2.94
CA TYR A 327 32.73 4.36 -3.93
C TYR A 327 33.68 5.56 -3.78
N ILE A 328 34.97 5.34 -3.94
CA ILE A 328 36.00 6.38 -3.97
C ILE A 328 36.81 6.20 -5.26
N GLY A 329 36.33 6.77 -6.38
CA GLY A 329 36.89 6.44 -7.69
C GLY A 329 36.56 5.00 -8.07
N ASP A 330 37.59 4.17 -8.24
CA ASP A 330 37.51 2.72 -8.45
C ASP A 330 37.51 1.88 -7.17
N GLU A 331 37.83 2.50 -6.02
CA GLU A 331 37.81 1.86 -4.72
C GLU A 331 36.37 1.65 -4.21
N ILE A 332 36.09 0.46 -3.68
CA ILE A 332 34.83 0.06 -3.08
C ILE A 332 35.03 -0.13 -1.58
N VAL A 333 34.19 0.55 -0.79
CA VAL A 333 34.16 0.41 0.67
C VAL A 333 32.86 -0.28 1.08
N ALA A 334 32.97 -1.40 1.78
CA ALA A 334 31.84 -2.17 2.30
C ALA A 334 31.98 -2.44 3.80
N ILE A 335 30.83 -2.52 4.46
CA ILE A 335 30.70 -2.75 5.91
C ILE A 335 29.87 -4.00 6.14
N PHE A 336 30.30 -4.85 7.06
CA PHE A 336 29.58 -6.02 7.52
C PHE A 336 29.25 -5.87 9.00
N GLY A 337 27.98 -6.13 9.35
CA GLY A 337 27.45 -5.97 10.72
C GLY A 337 26.72 -4.64 10.99
N ALA A 338 26.55 -3.80 9.98
CA ALA A 338 25.84 -2.52 10.07
C ALA A 338 25.05 -2.22 8.78
N PRO A 339 23.94 -1.45 8.84
CA PRO A 339 23.36 -0.83 10.04
C PRO A 339 22.63 -1.83 10.96
N GLN A 340 22.20 -2.96 10.40
CA GLN A 340 21.56 -4.05 11.12
C GLN A 340 22.58 -5.13 11.45
N MET A 341 22.54 -5.60 12.69
CA MET A 341 23.31 -6.74 13.17
C MET A 341 22.33 -7.85 13.54
N LYS A 342 22.58 -9.06 13.09
CA LYS A 342 21.81 -10.26 13.41
C LYS A 342 22.65 -11.14 14.32
N GLU A 343 22.02 -11.71 15.34
CA GLU A 343 22.68 -12.66 16.24
C GLU A 343 23.08 -13.95 15.48
N GLY A 344 24.21 -14.54 15.88
CA GLY A 344 24.71 -15.80 15.30
C GLY A 344 25.36 -15.68 13.92
N ILE A 345 25.57 -14.46 13.40
CA ILE A 345 26.25 -14.23 12.12
C ILE A 345 27.71 -13.83 12.36
N ASP A 346 28.63 -14.56 11.74
CA ASP A 346 30.02 -14.13 11.65
C ASP A 346 30.23 -13.19 10.44
N TYR A 347 30.39 -11.91 10.75
CA TYR A 347 30.58 -10.86 9.74
C TYR A 347 32.00 -10.83 9.17
N ALA A 348 32.99 -11.38 9.88
CA ALA A 348 34.35 -11.56 9.35
C ALA A 348 34.36 -12.64 8.27
N GLU A 349 33.66 -13.77 8.49
CA GLU A 349 33.50 -14.82 7.49
C GLU A 349 32.81 -14.33 6.23
N LYS A 350 31.69 -13.60 6.38
CA LYS A 350 30.97 -13.03 5.23
C LYS A 350 31.83 -12.09 4.41
N ALA A 351 32.63 -11.25 5.05
CA ALA A 351 33.57 -10.37 4.36
C ALA A 351 34.67 -11.17 3.62
N CYS A 352 35.19 -12.24 4.22
CA CYS A 352 36.18 -13.12 3.58
C CYS A 352 35.60 -13.88 2.38
N LEU A 353 34.38 -14.43 2.48
CA LEU A 353 33.67 -15.04 1.35
C LEU A 353 33.43 -14.02 0.23
N THR A 354 33.02 -12.81 0.59
CA THR A 354 32.85 -11.69 -0.35
C THR A 354 34.16 -11.42 -1.08
N ALA A 355 35.28 -11.30 -0.37
CA ALA A 355 36.59 -11.03 -0.96
C ALA A 355 37.01 -12.12 -1.97
N LEU A 356 36.86 -13.39 -1.61
CA LEU A 356 37.12 -14.53 -2.51
C LEU A 356 36.22 -14.47 -3.74
N LYS A 357 34.93 -14.18 -3.55
CA LYS A 357 33.96 -14.10 -4.64
C LYS A 357 34.21 -12.91 -5.58
N MET A 358 34.62 -11.76 -5.05
CA MET A 358 35.03 -10.59 -5.85
C MET A 358 36.23 -10.93 -6.73
N GLN A 359 37.16 -11.78 -6.26
CA GLN A 359 38.27 -12.26 -7.09
C GLN A 359 37.83 -13.19 -8.22
N GLU A 360 36.87 -14.09 -7.97
CA GLU A 360 36.27 -14.90 -9.05
C GLU A 360 35.57 -14.02 -10.10
N VAL A 361 34.81 -13.02 -9.64
CA VAL A 361 34.09 -12.09 -10.52
C VAL A 361 35.06 -11.22 -11.32
N SER A 362 36.15 -10.76 -10.70
CA SER A 362 37.23 -10.02 -11.38
C SER A 362 37.82 -10.83 -12.54
N LYS A 363 38.08 -12.13 -12.33
CA LYS A 363 38.56 -13.05 -13.38
C LYS A 363 37.56 -13.18 -14.53
N LYS A 364 36.26 -13.25 -14.24
CA LYS A 364 35.19 -13.30 -15.26
C LYS A 364 35.14 -12.01 -16.07
N ILE A 365 35.09 -10.86 -15.40
CA ILE A 365 35.13 -9.53 -16.03
C ILE A 365 36.38 -9.39 -16.91
N SER A 366 37.54 -9.83 -16.43
CA SER A 366 38.78 -9.81 -17.19
C SER A 366 38.67 -10.64 -18.48
N LYS A 367 38.13 -11.86 -18.40
CA LYS A 367 37.96 -12.74 -19.57
C LYS A 367 37.02 -12.11 -20.60
N GLU A 368 35.91 -11.51 -20.16
CA GLU A 368 34.91 -10.88 -21.02
C GLU A 368 35.42 -9.60 -21.70
N ASN A 369 36.31 -8.85 -21.04
CA ASN A 369 36.82 -7.58 -21.55
C ASN A 369 38.18 -7.69 -22.26
N ARG A 370 38.81 -8.87 -22.25
CA ARG A 370 40.04 -9.15 -23.00
C ARG A 370 39.85 -8.92 -24.50
N SER A 371 38.74 -9.36 -25.07
CA SER A 371 38.38 -9.12 -26.48
C SER A 371 38.11 -7.65 -26.81
N LYS A 372 37.86 -6.82 -25.79
CA LYS A 372 37.62 -5.38 -25.91
C LYS A 372 38.90 -4.55 -25.69
N GLY A 373 40.06 -5.20 -25.53
CA GLY A 373 41.36 -4.53 -25.37
C GLY A 373 41.64 -4.00 -23.96
N PHE A 374 40.90 -4.44 -22.94
CA PHE A 374 41.24 -4.16 -21.55
C PHE A 374 42.33 -5.12 -21.05
N PRO A 375 43.26 -4.66 -20.20
CA PRO A 375 44.26 -5.53 -19.58
C PRO A 375 43.61 -6.53 -18.61
N GLU A 376 44.42 -7.44 -18.09
CA GLU A 376 43.99 -8.35 -17.03
C GLU A 376 43.52 -7.54 -15.80
N LEU A 377 42.29 -7.78 -15.37
CA LEU A 377 41.73 -7.11 -14.19
C LEU A 377 42.18 -7.86 -12.95
N LYS A 378 42.90 -7.15 -12.08
CA LYS A 378 43.34 -7.60 -10.77
C LYS A 378 42.78 -6.65 -9.74
N THR A 379 42.24 -7.19 -8.65
CA THR A 379 41.65 -6.41 -7.58
C THR A 379 42.43 -6.68 -6.30
N GLY A 380 42.90 -5.63 -5.64
CA GLY A 380 43.47 -5.69 -4.30
C GLY A 380 42.33 -5.57 -3.29
N ILE A 381 42.32 -6.42 -2.27
CA ILE A 381 41.28 -6.43 -1.24
C ILE A 381 41.92 -6.45 0.14
N GLY A 382 41.47 -5.55 1.02
CA GLY A 382 41.85 -5.47 2.43
C GLY A 382 40.64 -5.69 3.33
N VAL A 383 40.73 -6.64 4.26
CA VAL A 383 39.67 -6.91 5.24
C VAL A 383 40.18 -6.76 6.66
N ASN A 384 39.47 -5.96 7.45
CA ASN A 384 39.80 -5.77 8.86
C ASN A 384 38.56 -5.76 9.75
N THR A 385 38.68 -6.37 10.92
CA THR A 385 37.64 -6.42 11.95
C THR A 385 38.10 -5.65 13.18
N GLY A 386 37.22 -4.86 13.78
CA GLY A 386 37.51 -4.19 15.04
C GLY A 386 36.53 -3.07 15.39
N MET A 387 36.78 -2.43 16.53
CA MET A 387 35.94 -1.34 17.01
C MET A 387 36.00 -0.10 16.10
N MET A 388 34.86 0.32 15.61
CA MET A 388 34.66 1.54 14.81
C MET A 388 33.33 2.21 15.17
N VAL A 389 33.15 3.46 14.77
CA VAL A 389 31.88 4.18 14.94
C VAL A 389 31.10 4.06 13.64
N ALA A 390 29.89 3.51 13.67
CA ALA A 390 29.00 3.43 12.51
C ALA A 390 27.78 4.33 12.72
N GLY A 391 27.44 5.13 11.71
CA GLY A 391 26.30 6.04 11.78
C GLY A 391 26.29 7.09 10.69
N ASN A 392 25.39 8.06 10.81
CA ASN A 392 25.26 9.16 9.86
C ASN A 392 26.33 10.21 10.13
N MET A 393 27.23 10.41 9.17
CA MET A 393 28.33 11.36 9.27
C MET A 393 28.35 12.33 8.10
N GLY A 394 28.80 13.55 8.37
CA GLY A 394 28.84 14.65 7.42
C GLY A 394 28.38 15.94 8.08
N SER A 395 27.67 16.76 7.32
CA SER A 395 27.08 18.02 7.77
C SER A 395 25.59 17.87 8.02
N ALA A 396 24.98 18.87 8.67
CA ALA A 396 23.52 18.90 8.88
C ALA A 396 22.72 18.92 7.56
N VAL A 397 23.33 19.36 6.45
CA VAL A 397 22.69 19.45 5.13
C VAL A 397 22.99 18.26 4.22
N ARG A 398 24.07 17.52 4.49
CA ARG A 398 24.49 16.36 3.72
C ARG A 398 25.29 15.40 4.59
N PHE A 399 24.72 14.22 4.83
CA PHE A 399 25.35 13.14 5.56
C PHE A 399 25.17 11.81 4.81
N ALA A 400 26.03 10.85 5.12
CA ALA A 400 25.94 9.48 4.65
C ALA A 400 26.11 8.53 5.84
N TYR A 401 25.45 7.37 5.78
CA TYR A 401 25.70 6.30 6.73
C TYR A 401 27.06 5.66 6.40
N THR A 402 28.01 5.73 7.33
CA THR A 402 29.40 5.29 7.11
C THR A 402 30.06 4.85 8.41
N VAL A 403 31.30 4.36 8.33
CA VAL A 403 32.14 3.98 9.47
C VAL A 403 33.40 4.85 9.56
N ILE A 404 33.82 5.17 10.79
CA ILE A 404 35.11 5.81 11.07
C ILE A 404 35.84 5.14 12.23
N GLY A 405 37.16 5.15 12.18
CA GLY A 405 38.02 4.72 13.28
C GLY A 405 39.32 4.07 12.80
N ASP A 406 40.22 3.78 13.74
CA ASP A 406 41.51 3.15 13.46
C ASP A 406 41.37 1.81 12.71
N ALA A 407 40.33 1.03 13.02
CA ALA A 407 40.06 -0.24 12.36
C ALA A 407 39.69 -0.06 10.88
N VAL A 408 39.02 1.04 10.54
CA VAL A 408 38.69 1.41 9.15
C VAL A 408 39.98 1.74 8.39
N ASN A 409 40.84 2.56 9.00
CA ASN A 409 42.14 2.95 8.44
C ASN A 409 43.08 1.76 8.25
N LEU A 410 43.05 0.76 9.15
CA LEU A 410 43.81 -0.47 8.97
C LEU A 410 43.32 -1.23 7.74
N GLY A 411 42.00 -1.41 7.57
CA GLY A 411 41.42 -2.08 6.41
C GLY A 411 41.88 -1.47 5.08
N SER A 412 41.77 -0.14 4.92
CA SER A 412 42.22 0.57 3.72
C SER A 412 43.73 0.40 3.47
N ARG A 413 44.55 0.33 4.52
CA ARG A 413 45.99 0.04 4.36
C ARG A 413 46.26 -1.39 3.93
N LEU A 414 45.50 -2.37 4.43
CA LEU A 414 45.67 -3.77 4.03
C LEU A 414 45.39 -3.95 2.54
N GLU A 415 44.41 -3.22 2.00
CA GLU A 415 44.17 -3.17 0.56
C GLU A 415 45.45 -2.73 -0.17
N GLY A 416 45.97 -1.54 0.16
CA GLY A 416 47.16 -1.01 -0.53
C GLY A 416 48.43 -1.85 -0.37
N LEU A 417 48.53 -2.64 0.71
CA LEU A 417 49.64 -3.58 0.92
C LEU A 417 49.68 -4.70 -0.13
N ASN A 418 48.55 -5.02 -0.78
CA ASN A 418 48.52 -6.04 -1.84
C ASN A 418 49.52 -5.72 -2.96
N ARG A 419 49.69 -4.45 -3.32
CA ARG A 419 50.64 -4.02 -4.35
C ARG A 419 52.10 -4.31 -3.97
N ILE A 420 52.41 -4.23 -2.68
CA ILE A 420 53.77 -4.41 -2.15
C ILE A 420 54.13 -5.89 -2.07
N TYR A 421 53.19 -6.69 -1.58
CA TYR A 421 53.39 -8.14 -1.48
C TYR A 421 53.07 -8.86 -2.78
N GLY A 422 52.48 -8.21 -3.79
CA GLY A 422 52.00 -8.89 -5.00
C GLY A 422 50.91 -9.93 -4.71
N SER A 423 50.16 -9.76 -3.62
CA SER A 423 48.99 -10.56 -3.25
C SER A 423 47.71 -9.89 -3.75
N PHE A 424 46.56 -10.49 -3.47
CA PHE A 424 45.27 -9.89 -3.83
C PHE A 424 44.25 -9.76 -2.71
N ILE A 425 44.35 -10.57 -1.65
CA ILE A 425 43.47 -10.43 -0.48
C ILE A 425 44.33 -10.50 0.76
N ILE A 426 44.34 -9.42 1.54
CA ILE A 426 45.00 -9.36 2.84
C ILE A 426 43.95 -9.17 3.93
N ILE A 427 44.04 -9.99 4.97
CA ILE A 427 43.21 -9.89 6.16
C ILE A 427 44.07 -9.65 7.39
N SER A 428 43.54 -8.91 8.36
CA SER A 428 44.19 -8.72 9.66
C SER A 428 44.13 -9.99 10.51
N GLU A 429 44.99 -10.08 11.52
CA GLU A 429 44.86 -11.06 12.60
C GLU A 429 43.54 -10.97 13.37
N PHE A 430 42.90 -9.80 13.40
CA PHE A 430 41.63 -9.61 14.10
C PHE A 430 40.50 -10.31 13.32
N THR A 431 40.50 -10.15 11.99
CA THR A 431 39.59 -10.86 11.09
C THR A 431 39.86 -12.36 11.11
N ARG A 432 41.13 -12.78 11.00
CA ARG A 432 41.50 -14.21 10.99
C ARG A 432 41.07 -14.96 12.26
N ARG A 433 41.05 -14.27 13.39
CA ARG A 433 40.62 -14.83 14.68
C ARG A 433 39.12 -15.05 14.78
N GLN A 434 38.31 -14.33 14.01
CA GLN A 434 36.86 -14.48 14.00
C GLN A 434 36.40 -15.48 12.94
N THR A 435 37.14 -15.63 11.83
CA THR A 435 36.79 -16.60 10.78
C THR A 435 37.03 -18.06 11.15
N SER A 436 36.21 -18.99 10.62
CA SER A 436 36.42 -20.45 10.73
C SER A 436 37.80 -20.93 10.24
N GLN A 437 38.13 -22.18 10.58
CA GLN A 437 39.33 -22.86 10.10
C GLN A 437 39.20 -23.37 8.65
N ASP A 438 38.02 -23.24 8.04
CA ASP A 438 37.82 -23.61 6.63
C ASP A 438 38.50 -22.61 5.69
N PHE A 439 38.81 -21.40 6.16
CA PHE A 439 39.66 -20.48 5.41
C PHE A 439 41.13 -20.86 5.55
N PHE A 440 41.76 -21.21 4.44
CA PHE A 440 43.21 -21.41 4.43
C PHE A 440 43.91 -20.11 4.05
N THR A 441 44.89 -19.76 4.89
CA THR A 441 45.59 -18.49 4.85
C THR A 441 47.08 -18.70 4.98
N ARG A 442 47.87 -17.80 4.42
CA ARG A 442 49.33 -17.73 4.62
C ARG A 442 49.66 -16.52 5.48
N GLU A 443 50.42 -16.69 6.56
CA GLU A 443 50.92 -15.53 7.30
C GLU A 443 51.91 -14.76 6.40
N LEU A 444 51.60 -13.49 6.13
CA LEU A 444 52.41 -12.67 5.22
C LEU A 444 53.49 -11.92 5.98
N ASP A 445 53.12 -11.12 6.98
CA ASP A 445 54.05 -10.22 7.64
C ASP A 445 53.52 -9.64 8.97
N LEU A 446 54.37 -8.88 9.65
CA LEU A 446 54.03 -7.95 10.72
C LEU A 446 54.12 -6.52 10.18
N VAL A 447 53.01 -5.78 10.22
CA VAL A 447 52.94 -4.40 9.74
C VAL A 447 52.59 -3.44 10.87
N ARG A 448 53.16 -2.23 10.83
CA ARG A 448 52.84 -1.17 11.79
C ARG A 448 51.83 -0.19 11.21
N VAL A 449 50.78 0.07 11.98
CA VAL A 449 49.84 1.15 11.69
C VAL A 449 50.49 2.44 12.15
N LYS A 450 50.73 3.41 11.25
CA LYS A 450 51.09 4.80 11.60
C LYS A 450 50.24 5.28 12.79
N GLY A 451 50.88 5.56 13.92
CA GLY A 451 50.24 5.95 15.18
C GLY A 451 50.13 4.86 16.25
N LYS A 452 50.46 3.59 15.96
CA LYS A 452 50.47 2.49 16.94
C LYS A 452 51.86 1.85 17.06
N MET A 453 52.23 1.55 18.31
CA MET A 453 53.52 0.92 18.66
C MET A 453 53.51 -0.60 18.43
N LYS A 454 52.34 -1.26 18.52
CA LYS A 454 52.23 -2.71 18.39
C LYS A 454 52.10 -3.12 16.91
N PRO A 455 52.96 -4.00 16.39
CA PRO A 455 52.79 -4.61 15.08
C PRO A 455 51.50 -5.42 15.01
N VAL A 456 50.86 -5.41 13.85
CA VAL A 456 49.68 -6.22 13.53
C VAL A 456 50.11 -7.30 12.56
N ARG A 457 49.76 -8.55 12.86
CA ARG A 457 50.00 -9.65 11.93
C ARG A 457 48.96 -9.64 10.82
N ILE A 458 49.43 -9.84 9.59
CA ILE A 458 48.58 -9.89 8.41
C ILE A 458 48.71 -11.23 7.71
N TYR A 459 47.62 -11.64 7.07
CA TYR A 459 47.50 -12.92 6.40
C TYR A 459 47.00 -12.71 4.97
N GLU A 460 47.50 -13.50 4.05
CA GLU A 460 46.91 -13.65 2.74
C GLU A 460 45.74 -14.62 2.84
N LEU A 461 44.57 -14.21 2.37
CA LEU A 461 43.43 -15.09 2.23
C LEU A 461 43.50 -15.79 0.87
N MET A 462 43.81 -17.09 0.88
CA MET A 462 44.07 -17.84 -0.35
C MET A 462 42.83 -18.59 -0.85
N GLY A 463 41.96 -19.05 0.06
CA GLY A 463 40.73 -19.74 -0.33
C GLY A 463 39.90 -20.24 0.84
N TYR A 464 38.88 -21.03 0.50
CA TYR A 464 37.94 -21.65 1.43
C TYR A 464 37.84 -23.16 1.14
N GLY A 465 37.79 -23.97 2.18
CA GLY A 465 37.80 -25.43 2.11
C GLY A 465 39.20 -26.02 2.25
N VAL A 466 39.45 -27.15 1.56
CA VAL A 466 40.73 -27.87 1.68
C VAL A 466 41.73 -27.34 0.66
N PRO A 467 42.91 -26.83 1.08
CA PRO A 467 43.95 -26.39 0.16
C PRO A 467 44.48 -27.58 -0.66
N SER A 468 44.80 -27.33 -1.92
CA SER A 468 45.50 -28.29 -2.77
C SER A 468 46.87 -28.66 -2.18
N PRO A 469 47.44 -29.83 -2.55
CA PRO A 469 48.77 -30.21 -2.09
C PRO A 469 49.84 -29.14 -2.37
N GLN A 470 49.73 -28.44 -3.50
CA GLN A 470 50.64 -27.37 -3.89
C GLN A 470 50.49 -26.13 -3.00
N GLU A 471 49.26 -25.70 -2.70
CA GLU A 471 49.01 -24.58 -1.79
C GLU A 471 49.47 -24.90 -0.36
N ARG A 472 49.22 -26.12 0.11
CA ARG A 472 49.67 -26.56 1.43
C ARG A 472 51.20 -26.54 1.54
N GLU A 473 51.88 -27.00 0.50
CA GLU A 473 53.33 -26.95 0.43
C GLU A 473 53.85 -25.52 0.40
N LEU A 474 53.25 -24.63 -0.41
CA LEU A 474 53.60 -23.22 -0.47
C LEU A 474 53.45 -22.53 0.90
N ILE A 475 52.32 -22.75 1.58
CA ILE A 475 52.05 -22.18 2.92
C ILE A 475 53.10 -22.67 3.92
N SER A 476 53.38 -23.97 3.95
CA SER A 476 54.36 -24.56 4.88
C SER A 476 55.77 -24.03 4.64
N LYS A 477 56.24 -24.04 3.38
CA LYS A 477 57.58 -23.58 3.01
C LYS A 477 57.75 -22.09 3.22
N PHE A 478 56.73 -21.30 2.92
CA PHE A 478 56.76 -19.88 3.19
C PHE A 478 56.84 -19.60 4.70
N SER A 479 56.11 -20.35 5.53
CA SER A 479 56.19 -20.22 6.99
C SER A 479 57.59 -20.55 7.53
N GLU A 480 58.27 -21.56 6.98
CA GLU A 480 59.68 -21.86 7.31
C GLU A 480 60.60 -20.68 6.96
N GLY A 481 60.43 -20.08 5.78
CA GLY A 481 61.19 -18.90 5.35
C GLY A 481 60.95 -17.68 6.24
N ILE A 482 59.70 -17.43 6.65
CA ILE A 482 59.34 -16.34 7.57
C ILE A 482 59.96 -16.55 8.96
N TYR A 483 60.02 -17.80 9.45
CA TYR A 483 60.66 -18.11 10.72
C TYR A 483 62.16 -17.76 10.68
N LEU A 484 62.88 -18.17 9.64
CA LEU A 484 64.29 -17.85 9.44
C LEU A 484 64.51 -16.34 9.28
N TYR A 485 63.66 -15.68 8.50
CA TYR A 485 63.67 -14.23 8.33
C TYR A 485 63.54 -13.53 9.69
N ARG A 486 62.54 -13.85 10.50
CA ARG A 486 62.39 -13.20 11.82
C ARG A 486 63.52 -13.56 12.79
N GLY A 487 64.15 -14.73 12.63
CA GLY A 487 65.37 -15.14 13.32
C GLY A 487 66.63 -14.39 12.90
N ARG A 488 66.55 -13.48 11.92
CA ARG A 488 67.68 -12.75 11.31
C ARG A 488 68.66 -13.63 10.53
N GLU A 489 68.22 -14.82 10.16
CA GLU A 489 69.00 -15.76 9.34
C GLU A 489 68.77 -15.47 7.85
N TRP A 490 69.23 -14.31 7.38
CA TRP A 490 68.92 -13.81 6.03
C TRP A 490 69.44 -14.68 4.89
N GLY A 491 70.59 -15.34 5.08
CA GLY A 491 71.14 -16.29 4.11
C GLY A 491 70.22 -17.50 3.95
N PRO A 492 69.98 -18.27 5.02
CA PRO A 492 69.04 -19.38 5.02
C PRO A 492 67.63 -18.99 4.56
N ALA A 493 67.09 -17.86 5.03
CA ALA A 493 65.78 -17.36 4.61
C ALA A 493 65.74 -17.07 3.10
N HIS A 494 66.76 -16.41 2.57
CA HIS A 494 66.88 -16.15 1.13
C HIS A 494 66.85 -17.43 0.31
N SER A 495 67.67 -18.43 0.68
CA SER A 495 67.69 -19.73 0.02
C SER A 495 66.34 -20.45 0.11
N ALA A 496 65.66 -20.39 1.26
CA ALA A 496 64.33 -20.96 1.45
C ALA A 496 63.30 -20.33 0.50
N PHE A 497 63.28 -19.00 0.38
CA PHE A 497 62.38 -18.31 -0.53
C PHE A 497 62.74 -18.51 -2.01
N GLU A 498 64.02 -18.59 -2.38
CA GLU A 498 64.42 -18.91 -3.77
C GLU A 498 63.98 -20.32 -4.19
N MET A 499 64.04 -21.30 -3.30
CA MET A 499 63.50 -22.65 -3.57
C MET A 499 61.99 -22.62 -3.83
N ILE A 500 61.24 -21.76 -3.13
CA ILE A 500 59.81 -21.56 -3.41
C ILE A 500 59.63 -20.95 -4.80
N LEU A 501 60.40 -19.93 -5.19
CA LEU A 501 60.30 -19.30 -6.51
C LEU A 501 60.66 -20.23 -7.68
N GLN A 502 61.53 -21.23 -7.47
CA GLN A 502 61.80 -22.23 -8.51
C GLN A 502 60.54 -23.01 -8.90
N ARG A 503 59.61 -23.20 -7.96
CA ARG A 503 58.35 -23.93 -8.18
C ARG A 503 57.14 -23.03 -8.38
N PHE A 504 57.14 -21.86 -7.76
CA PHE A 504 56.09 -20.85 -7.82
C PHE A 504 56.68 -19.51 -8.31
N PRO A 505 57.10 -19.43 -9.58
CA PRO A 505 57.86 -18.28 -10.09
C PRO A 505 57.06 -16.98 -10.11
N ASP A 506 55.73 -17.04 -9.99
CA ASP A 506 54.84 -15.89 -9.99
C ASP A 506 54.35 -15.49 -8.59
N ASP A 507 54.80 -16.16 -7.52
CA ASP A 507 54.36 -15.85 -6.16
C ASP A 507 54.93 -14.51 -5.68
N GLY A 508 54.06 -13.49 -5.64
CA GLY A 508 54.39 -12.14 -5.23
C GLY A 508 55.03 -12.08 -3.84
N PRO A 509 54.40 -12.67 -2.80
CA PRO A 509 54.91 -12.56 -1.45
C PRO A 509 56.32 -13.13 -1.31
N THR A 510 56.61 -14.27 -1.94
CA THR A 510 57.96 -14.85 -1.94
C THR A 510 58.97 -13.92 -2.62
N LYS A 511 58.64 -13.31 -3.76
CA LYS A 511 59.53 -12.33 -4.43
C LYS A 511 59.87 -11.16 -3.50
N ALA A 512 58.87 -10.59 -2.82
CA ALA A 512 59.08 -9.49 -1.89
C ALA A 512 60.03 -9.87 -0.75
N PHE A 513 59.93 -11.09 -0.21
CA PHE A 513 60.84 -11.55 0.84
C PHE A 513 62.25 -11.90 0.35
N VAL A 514 62.42 -12.40 -0.87
CA VAL A 514 63.76 -12.58 -1.48
C VAL A 514 64.49 -11.23 -1.56
N GLU A 515 63.83 -10.20 -2.07
CA GLU A 515 64.40 -8.85 -2.17
C GLU A 515 64.75 -8.27 -0.81
N ARG A 516 63.87 -8.44 0.19
CA ARG A 516 64.14 -7.98 1.57
C ARG A 516 65.28 -8.74 2.23
N CYS A 517 65.41 -10.05 2.01
CA CYS A 517 66.54 -10.81 2.53
C CYS A 517 67.85 -10.31 1.93
N LYS A 518 67.91 -10.08 0.60
CA LYS A 518 69.08 -9.47 -0.06
C LYS A 518 69.41 -8.11 0.54
N PHE A 519 68.39 -7.29 0.79
CA PHE A 519 68.57 -5.98 1.41
C PHE A 519 69.16 -6.08 2.82
N PHE A 520 68.60 -6.92 3.70
CA PHE A 520 69.07 -7.06 5.08
C PHE A 520 70.40 -7.78 5.23
N GLN A 521 70.83 -8.58 4.25
CA GLN A 521 72.20 -9.08 4.18
C GLN A 521 73.21 -7.93 4.02
N GLN A 522 72.85 -6.89 3.27
CA GLN A 522 73.69 -5.72 3.04
C GLN A 522 73.50 -4.63 4.11
N HIS A 523 72.29 -4.52 4.66
CA HIS A 523 71.87 -3.47 5.60
C HIS A 523 71.15 -4.07 6.80
N PRO A 524 71.85 -4.79 7.70
CA PRO A 524 71.21 -5.45 8.84
C PRO A 524 70.53 -4.43 9.76
N PRO A 525 69.28 -4.69 10.20
CA PRO A 525 68.56 -3.78 11.06
C PRO A 525 69.12 -3.79 12.49
N SER A 526 68.82 -2.73 13.26
CA SER A 526 69.22 -2.59 14.67
C SER A 526 68.95 -3.86 15.49
N PRO A 527 69.78 -4.22 16.49
CA PRO A 527 69.51 -5.33 17.42
C PRO A 527 68.12 -5.32 18.08
N ALA A 528 67.47 -4.15 18.18
CA ALA A 528 66.11 -4.01 18.71
C ALA A 528 64.99 -4.18 17.66
N TRP A 529 65.31 -4.66 16.45
CA TRP A 529 64.31 -4.90 15.40
C TRP A 529 63.31 -5.97 15.82
N ASP A 530 62.03 -5.62 15.66
CA ASP A 530 60.86 -6.35 16.15
C ASP A 530 60.19 -7.20 15.05
N GLY A 531 60.89 -7.46 13.95
CA GLY A 531 60.38 -8.26 12.85
C GLY A 531 59.59 -7.47 11.79
N VAL A 532 59.41 -6.16 11.96
CA VAL A 532 58.60 -5.32 11.05
C VAL A 532 59.44 -4.71 9.94
N TRP A 533 59.02 -4.89 8.70
CA TRP A 533 59.57 -4.15 7.58
C TRP A 533 59.06 -2.70 7.56
N VAL A 534 59.98 -1.74 7.68
CA VAL A 534 59.67 -0.31 7.50
C VAL A 534 60.04 0.08 6.08
N MET A 535 59.04 0.46 5.28
CA MET A 535 59.26 0.88 3.89
C MET A 535 60.16 2.13 3.85
N GLN A 536 61.19 2.10 3.00
CA GLN A 536 62.14 3.22 2.86
C GLN A 536 61.77 4.23 1.76
N THR A 537 60.72 3.94 0.98
CA THR A 537 60.19 4.84 -0.05
C THR A 537 58.68 4.97 0.08
N LYS A 538 58.19 6.20 -0.18
CA LYS A 538 56.77 6.58 -0.13
C LYS A 538 55.95 5.92 -1.23
#